data_AF-A0A2G2HF36-F1
#
_entry.id   AF-A0A2G2HF36-F1
#
_cell.length_a   1.000
_cell.length_b   1.000
_cell.length_c   1.000
_cell.angle_alpha   90.00
_cell.angle_beta   90.00
_cell.angle_gamma   90.00
#
_symmetry.space_group_name_H-M   'P 1'
#
loop_
_entity.id
_entity.type
_entity.pdbx_description
1 polymer ?
#
loop_
_entity_poly.entity_id
_entity_poly.type
_entity_poly.pdbx_seq_one_letter_code
_entity_poly.pdbx_strand_id
1 'polypeptide(L)'
;MSGIKALDELLKSMEPKLLEAEFVFCTVEGSLLDYVSFNPIATFRESEGLTLVLEKKEALRAGLSFEGSFKQITLSVHSSLEAVGLTAAVASKLTQKGISANVIAAYYHDHIFVQASKAEKALLALKEFSL
;
A
#
# COMPACT_ATOMS: atom_id res chain seq x y z
N MET A 1 -14.14 7.02 -26.35
CA MET A 1 -13.65 8.15 -25.52
C MET A 1 -14.33 8.21 -24.14
N SER A 2 -14.69 7.08 -23.53
CA SER A 2 -15.38 7.03 -22.22
C SER A 2 -14.44 6.81 -21.02
N GLY A 3 -13.24 6.26 -21.24
CA GLY A 3 -12.34 5.88 -20.13
C GLY A 3 -11.74 7.05 -19.34
N ILE A 4 -11.45 8.19 -19.98
CA ILE A 4 -10.84 9.34 -19.30
C ILE A 4 -11.83 10.01 -18.32
N LYS A 5 -13.09 10.21 -18.73
CA LYS A 5 -14.13 10.75 -17.83
C LYS A 5 -14.40 9.82 -16.64
N ALA A 6 -14.44 8.51 -16.88
CA ALA A 6 -14.64 7.52 -15.82
C ALA A 6 -13.48 7.53 -14.80
N LEU A 7 -12.23 7.71 -15.25
CA LEU A 7 -11.07 7.80 -14.37
C LEU A 7 -11.09 9.10 -13.54
N ASP A 8 -11.41 10.24 -14.14
CA ASP A 8 -11.45 11.52 -13.41
C ASP A 8 -12.55 11.50 -12.31
N GLU A 9 -13.71 10.93 -12.61
CA GLU A 9 -14.78 10.74 -11.62
C GLU A 9 -14.35 9.78 -10.51
N LEU A 10 -13.68 8.68 -10.87
CA LEU A 10 -13.14 7.72 -9.92
C LEU A 10 -12.14 8.36 -8.96
N LEU A 11 -11.18 9.12 -9.48
CA LEU A 11 -10.16 9.81 -8.69
C LEU A 11 -10.77 10.84 -7.73
N LYS A 12 -11.81 11.57 -8.17
CA LYS A 12 -12.52 12.52 -7.31
C LYS A 12 -13.29 11.84 -6.17
N SER A 13 -13.82 10.65 -6.43
CA SER A 13 -14.54 9.84 -5.43
C SER A 13 -13.63 9.10 -4.44
N MET A 14 -12.32 9.14 -4.64
CA MET A 14 -11.35 8.41 -3.82
C MET A 14 -11.28 8.99 -2.40
N GLU A 15 -11.42 8.12 -1.40
CA GLU A 15 -11.23 8.48 0.01
C GLU A 15 -9.98 7.79 0.57
N PRO A 16 -8.79 8.44 0.51
CA PRO A 16 -7.58 7.87 1.07
C PRO A 16 -7.63 7.93 2.60
N LYS A 17 -7.41 6.78 3.26
CA LYS A 17 -7.39 6.64 4.72
C LYS A 17 -6.03 6.17 5.19
N LEU A 18 -5.37 6.98 6.00
CA LEU A 18 -4.09 6.67 6.64
C LEU A 18 -4.32 5.87 7.91
N LEU A 19 -3.68 4.70 8.02
CA LEU A 19 -3.75 3.85 9.21
C LEU A 19 -2.73 4.30 10.27
N GLU A 20 -3.10 4.14 11.54
CA GLU A 20 -2.23 4.47 12.68
C GLU A 20 -1.06 3.49 12.83
N ALA A 21 -1.24 2.21 12.48
CA ALA A 21 -0.19 1.21 12.60
C ALA A 21 0.99 1.48 11.65
N GLU A 22 2.21 1.17 12.08
CA GLU A 22 3.40 1.09 11.22
C GLU A 22 3.62 -0.33 10.75
N PHE A 23 4.00 -0.46 9.49
CA PHE A 23 4.25 -1.73 8.81
C PHE A 23 5.68 -1.82 8.32
N VAL A 24 6.15 -3.06 8.15
CA VAL A 24 7.48 -3.37 7.63
C VAL A 24 7.37 -4.49 6.60
N PHE A 25 8.30 -4.51 5.67
CA PHE A 25 8.47 -5.58 4.68
C PHE A 25 9.67 -6.41 5.12
N CYS A 26 9.43 -7.69 5.38
CA CYS A 26 10.46 -8.66 5.71
C CYS A 26 10.54 -9.70 4.59
N THR A 27 11.73 -10.19 4.29
CA THR A 27 11.92 -11.39 3.46
C THR A 27 12.41 -12.54 4.34
N VAL A 28 11.83 -13.72 4.18
CA VAL A 28 12.12 -14.91 4.97
C VAL A 28 12.18 -16.17 4.12
N GLU A 29 12.90 -17.18 4.59
CA GLU A 29 12.90 -18.51 3.98
C GLU A 29 11.75 -19.39 4.52
N GLY A 30 11.46 -20.50 3.85
CA GLY A 30 10.46 -21.46 4.33
C GLY A 30 9.02 -21.18 3.88
N SER A 31 8.06 -21.81 4.56
CA SER A 31 6.65 -21.81 4.17
C SER A 31 5.87 -20.70 4.87
N LEU A 32 4.71 -20.30 4.33
CA LEU A 32 3.85 -19.33 5.01
C LEU A 32 3.39 -19.83 6.39
N LEU A 33 3.20 -21.15 6.55
CA LEU A 33 2.71 -21.77 7.78
C LEU A 33 3.61 -21.47 8.99
N ASP A 34 4.91 -21.29 8.76
CA ASP A 34 5.90 -20.99 9.80
C ASP A 34 5.71 -19.58 10.40
N TYR A 35 5.04 -18.68 9.69
CA TYR A 35 4.92 -17.27 10.02
C TYR A 35 3.49 -16.77 10.26
N VAL A 36 2.47 -17.63 10.12
CA VAL A 36 1.05 -17.26 10.31
C VAL A 36 0.79 -16.67 11.70
N SER A 37 1.51 -17.13 12.73
CA SER A 37 1.38 -16.65 14.11
C SER A 37 1.72 -15.16 14.28
N PHE A 38 2.49 -14.57 13.35
CA PHE A 38 2.81 -13.13 13.33
C PHE A 38 1.75 -12.28 12.62
N ASN A 39 0.68 -12.91 12.11
CA ASN A 39 -0.46 -12.26 11.47
C ASN A 39 -0.06 -11.28 10.34
N PRO A 40 0.64 -11.75 9.28
CA PRO A 40 0.98 -10.91 8.14
C PRO A 40 -0.29 -10.40 7.45
N ILE A 41 -0.32 -9.09 7.17
CA ILE A 41 -1.43 -8.45 6.47
C ILE A 41 -1.37 -8.67 4.95
N ALA A 42 -0.18 -8.96 4.44
CA ALA A 42 0.04 -9.36 3.05
C ALA A 42 1.26 -10.26 2.96
N THR A 43 1.26 -11.14 1.97
CA THR A 43 2.37 -12.06 1.70
C THR A 43 2.55 -12.20 0.21
N PHE A 44 3.80 -12.39 -0.24
CA PHE A 44 4.09 -12.65 -1.64
C PHE A 44 5.26 -13.62 -1.75
N ARG A 45 5.10 -14.67 -2.57
CA ARG A 45 6.19 -15.62 -2.83
C ARG A 45 7.03 -15.11 -3.99
N GLU A 46 8.27 -14.75 -3.70
CA GLU A 46 9.28 -14.36 -4.68
C GLU A 46 10.23 -15.52 -4.96
N SER A 47 11.08 -15.38 -5.97
CA SER A 47 12.16 -16.36 -6.26
C SER A 47 13.19 -16.42 -5.14
N GLU A 48 13.41 -15.31 -4.46
CA GLU A 48 14.43 -15.10 -3.43
C GLU A 48 13.94 -15.51 -2.04
N GLY A 49 12.62 -15.51 -1.81
CA GLY A 49 12.05 -15.76 -0.49
C GLY A 49 10.56 -15.48 -0.39
N LEU A 50 10.01 -15.62 0.82
CA LEU A 50 8.66 -15.18 1.15
C LEU A 50 8.71 -13.76 1.69
N THR A 51 8.08 -12.81 1.00
CA THR A 51 7.84 -11.48 1.54
C THR A 51 6.65 -11.51 2.48
N LEU A 52 6.82 -10.93 3.67
CA LEU A 52 5.80 -10.71 4.69
C LEU A 52 5.64 -9.21 4.94
N VAL A 53 4.41 -8.72 4.90
CA VAL A 53 4.07 -7.38 5.38
C VAL A 53 3.44 -7.51 6.75
N LEU A 54 4.13 -6.98 7.76
CA LEU A 54 3.78 -7.15 9.17
C LEU A 54 3.63 -5.81 9.84
N GLU A 55 2.82 -5.73 10.90
CA GLU A 55 2.96 -4.65 11.85
C GLU A 55 4.38 -4.68 12.45
N LYS A 56 5.02 -3.51 12.55
CA LYS A 56 6.40 -3.37 13.02
C LYS A 56 6.64 -4.05 14.37
N LYS A 57 5.66 -3.99 15.28
CA LYS A 57 5.73 -4.62 16.61
C LYS A 57 5.85 -6.14 16.54
N GLU A 58 5.20 -6.78 15.57
CA GLU A 58 5.19 -8.23 15.40
C GLU A 58 6.50 -8.70 14.74
N ALA A 59 7.01 -7.95 13.75
CA ALA A 59 8.33 -8.21 13.17
C ALA A 59 9.46 -8.11 14.21
N LEU A 60 9.40 -7.10 15.09
CA LEU A 60 10.34 -6.97 16.21
C LEU A 60 10.23 -8.14 17.20
N ARG A 61 9.01 -8.58 17.55
CA ARG A 61 8.80 -9.74 18.42
C ARG A 61 9.35 -11.04 17.80
N ALA A 62 9.22 -11.16 16.49
CA ALA A 62 9.71 -12.30 15.71
C ALA A 62 11.23 -12.28 15.46
N GLY A 63 11.92 -11.16 15.77
CA GLY A 63 13.34 -10.98 15.46
C GLY A 63 13.65 -10.90 13.96
N LEU A 64 12.66 -10.52 13.14
CA LEU A 64 12.81 -10.43 11.69
C LEU A 64 13.52 -9.12 11.29
N SER A 65 14.43 -9.22 10.32
CA SER A 65 15.12 -8.07 9.76
C SER A 65 14.26 -7.36 8.72
N PHE A 66 14.30 -6.03 8.72
CA PHE A 66 13.59 -5.18 7.77
C PHE A 66 14.30 -3.84 7.61
N GLU A 67 14.06 -3.16 6.49
CA GLU A 67 14.59 -1.83 6.22
C GLU A 67 13.49 -0.77 6.21
N GLY A 68 13.63 0.22 7.11
CA GLY A 68 12.66 1.31 7.25
C GLY A 68 11.32 0.89 7.85
N SER A 69 10.41 1.86 7.98
CA SER A 69 9.02 1.60 8.33
C SER A 69 8.09 2.41 7.45
N PHE A 70 6.89 1.85 7.27
CA PHE A 70 5.91 2.33 6.33
C PHE A 70 4.58 2.57 7.04
N LYS A 71 3.78 3.48 6.49
CA LYS A 71 2.38 3.64 6.85
C LYS A 71 1.52 3.21 5.67
N GLN A 72 0.41 2.56 5.98
CA GLN A 72 -0.56 2.14 4.99
C GLN A 72 -1.58 3.27 4.74
N ILE A 73 -1.79 3.59 3.46
CA ILE A 73 -2.92 4.38 2.99
C ILE A 73 -3.82 3.44 2.19
N THR A 74 -5.06 3.24 2.65
CA THR A 74 -6.07 2.49 1.91
C THR A 74 -6.84 3.44 1.00
N LEU A 75 -6.92 3.10 -0.27
CA LEU A 75 -7.74 3.82 -1.25
C LEU A 75 -9.13 3.19 -1.27
N SER A 76 -10.08 3.82 -0.58
CA SER A 76 -11.47 3.39 -0.66
C SER A 76 -12.08 3.98 -1.93
N VAL A 77 -12.28 3.14 -2.95
CA VAL A 77 -12.94 3.54 -4.19
C VAL A 77 -13.94 2.47 -4.60
N HIS A 78 -15.11 2.90 -5.08
CA HIS A 78 -16.11 1.98 -5.65
C HIS A 78 -15.71 1.63 -7.10
N SER A 79 -14.50 1.13 -7.32
CA SER A 79 -14.02 0.66 -8.62
C SER A 79 -14.20 -0.86 -8.77
N SER A 80 -14.44 -1.31 -10.00
CA SER A 80 -14.13 -2.70 -10.35
C SER A 80 -12.61 -2.90 -10.38
N LEU A 81 -12.15 -4.14 -10.19
CA LEU A 81 -10.75 -4.55 -10.34
C LEU A 81 -10.14 -4.21 -11.72
N GLU A 82 -10.96 -3.81 -12.69
CA GLU A 82 -10.57 -3.50 -14.07
C GLU A 82 -10.45 -1.99 -14.34
N ALA A 83 -10.52 -1.14 -13.31
CA ALA A 83 -10.39 0.30 -13.47
C ALA A 83 -8.98 0.69 -13.96
N VAL A 84 -8.85 0.89 -15.29
CA VAL A 84 -7.60 1.27 -15.92
C VAL A 84 -7.20 2.68 -15.49
N GLY A 85 -6.00 2.80 -14.91
CA GLY A 85 -5.33 4.08 -14.69
C GLY A 85 -5.30 4.58 -13.24
N LEU A 86 -6.06 3.98 -12.31
CA LEU A 86 -6.05 4.37 -10.89
C LEU A 86 -4.64 4.28 -10.28
N THR A 87 -4.01 3.11 -10.36
CA THR A 87 -2.66 2.87 -9.83
C THR A 87 -1.63 3.81 -10.47
N ALA A 88 -1.75 4.07 -11.78
CA ALA A 88 -0.84 4.96 -12.50
C ALA A 88 -0.97 6.42 -12.05
N ALA A 89 -2.20 6.91 -11.90
CA ALA A 89 -2.46 8.27 -11.42
C ALA A 89 -1.93 8.47 -9.99
N VAL A 90 -2.20 7.52 -9.11
CA VAL A 90 -1.75 7.55 -7.72
C VAL A 90 -0.22 7.49 -7.62
N ALA A 91 0.43 6.55 -8.31
CA ALA A 91 1.89 6.44 -8.33
C ALA A 91 2.55 7.72 -8.86
N SER A 92 1.99 8.31 -9.93
CA SER A 92 2.48 9.57 -10.49
C SER A 92 2.38 10.72 -9.49
N LYS A 93 1.24 10.85 -8.79
CA LYS A 93 1.03 11.89 -7.78
C LYS A 93 2.01 11.81 -6.62
N LEU A 94 2.26 10.60 -6.11
CA LEU A 94 3.23 10.38 -5.04
C LEU A 94 4.67 10.63 -5.50
N THR A 95 5.00 10.22 -6.73
CA THR A 95 6.32 10.45 -7.35
C THR A 95 6.62 11.94 -7.49
N GLN A 96 5.64 12.77 -7.90
CA GLN A 96 5.79 14.23 -7.97
C GLN A 96 6.13 14.87 -6.61
N LYS A 97 5.82 14.20 -5.49
CA LYS A 97 6.15 14.66 -4.14
C LYS A 97 7.42 14.00 -3.58
N GLY A 98 8.11 13.17 -4.37
CA GLY A 98 9.30 12.41 -3.97
C GLY A 98 8.99 11.28 -2.98
N ILE A 99 7.83 10.63 -3.13
CA ILE A 99 7.32 9.58 -2.24
C ILE A 99 7.22 8.28 -3.04
N SER A 100 7.81 7.20 -2.51
CA SER A 100 7.68 5.87 -3.09
C SER A 100 6.30 5.30 -2.78
N ALA A 101 5.69 4.61 -3.73
CA ALA A 101 4.38 3.99 -3.58
C ALA A 101 4.51 2.47 -3.73
N ASN A 102 4.60 1.76 -2.61
CA ASN A 102 4.60 0.29 -2.60
C ASN A 102 3.15 -0.17 -2.58
N VAL A 103 2.59 -0.49 -3.75
CA VAL A 103 1.16 -0.80 -3.90
C VAL A 103 0.91 -2.30 -3.76
N ILE A 104 -0.11 -2.65 -2.98
CA ILE A 104 -0.71 -3.98 -2.93
C ILE A 104 -2.18 -3.84 -3.33
N ALA A 105 -2.52 -4.35 -4.52
CA ALA A 105 -3.89 -4.42 -4.99
C ALA A 105 -4.60 -5.61 -4.33
N ALA A 106 -5.58 -5.34 -3.47
CA ALA A 106 -6.41 -6.36 -2.87
C ALA A 106 -7.77 -6.44 -3.59
N TYR A 107 -8.61 -7.38 -3.16
CA TYR A 107 -9.90 -7.63 -3.82
C TYR A 107 -10.84 -6.41 -3.81
N TYR A 108 -10.89 -5.67 -2.70
CA TYR A 108 -11.81 -4.54 -2.53
C TYR A 108 -11.14 -3.19 -2.76
N HIS A 109 -9.91 -3.03 -2.28
CA HIS A 109 -9.23 -1.74 -2.22
C HIS A 109 -7.75 -1.90 -2.53
N ASP A 110 -7.16 -0.83 -3.06
CA ASP A 110 -5.71 -0.73 -3.16
C ASP A 110 -5.14 -0.23 -1.83
N HIS A 111 -4.04 -0.85 -1.42
CA HIS A 111 -3.29 -0.49 -0.22
C HIS A 111 -1.91 0.01 -0.62
N ILE A 112 -1.54 1.19 -0.15
CA ILE A 112 -0.28 1.83 -0.52
C ILE A 112 0.55 2.02 0.73
N PHE A 113 1.75 1.44 0.71
CA PHE A 113 2.73 1.61 1.76
C PHE A 113 3.71 2.69 1.34
N VAL A 114 3.77 3.76 2.13
CA VAL A 114 4.66 4.91 1.95
C VAL A 114 5.57 5.03 3.16
N GLN A 115 6.75 5.64 3.02
CA GLN A 115 7.67 5.80 4.16
C GLN A 115 6.96 6.52 5.32
N ALA A 116 7.11 6.03 6.55
CA ALA A 116 6.38 6.55 7.71
C ALA A 116 6.59 8.06 7.92
N SER A 117 7.81 8.55 7.69
CA SER A 117 8.15 9.98 7.78
C SER A 117 7.50 10.86 6.70
N LYS A 118 6.96 10.26 5.64
CA LYS A 118 6.30 10.95 4.51
C LYS A 118 4.79 10.70 4.46
N ALA A 119 4.22 9.97 5.42
CA ALA A 119 2.85 9.48 5.37
C ALA A 119 1.80 10.59 5.29
N GLU A 120 1.91 11.63 6.12
CA GLU A 120 1.00 12.78 6.08
C GLU A 120 1.10 13.54 4.75
N LYS A 121 2.33 13.72 4.25
CA LYS A 121 2.56 14.36 2.95
C LYS A 121 1.93 13.55 1.81
N ALA A 122 2.01 12.21 1.88
CA ALA A 122 1.38 11.32 0.91
C ALA A 122 -0.14 11.42 0.97
N LEU A 123 -0.73 11.38 2.18
CA LEU A 123 -2.17 11.51 2.37
C LEU A 123 -2.70 12.83 1.80
N LEU A 124 -2.04 13.95 2.10
CA LEU A 124 -2.40 15.26 1.56
C LEU A 124 -2.32 15.28 0.03
N ALA A 125 -1.25 14.72 -0.54
CA ALA A 125 -1.09 14.65 -1.99
C ALA A 125 -2.20 13.84 -2.68
N LEU A 126 -2.67 12.77 -2.07
CA LEU A 126 -3.76 11.95 -2.60
C LEU A 126 -5.13 12.64 -2.45
N LYS A 127 -5.33 13.41 -1.38
CA LYS A 127 -6.55 14.22 -1.21
C LYS A 127 -6.68 15.36 -2.24
N GLU A 128 -5.59 15.75 -2.90
CA GLU A 128 -5.64 16.73 -3.99
C GLU A 128 -6.42 16.23 -5.22
N PHE A 129 -6.72 14.92 -5.34
CA PHE A 129 -7.57 14.39 -6.42
C PHE A 129 -9.06 14.71 -6.23
N SER A 130 -9.50 14.95 -5.00
CA SER A 130 -10.89 15.25 -4.66
C SER A 130 -11.22 16.75 -4.71
N LEU A 131 -10.22 17.60 -5.01
CA LEU A 131 -10.37 19.05 -5.20
C LEU A 131 -10.77 19.38 -6.64
#